data_AF-A0A0S2I3Q4-F1
#
_entry.id   AF-A0A0S2I3Q4-F1
#
_cell.length_a   1.000
_cell.length_b   1.000
_cell.length_c   1.000
_cell.angle_alpha   90.00
_cell.angle_beta   90.00
_cell.angle_gamma   90.00
#
_symmetry.space_group_name_H-M   'P 1'
#
loop_
_entity.id
_entity.type
_entity.pdbx_description
1 polymer ?
#
loop_
_entity_poly.entity_id
_entity_poly.type
_entity_poly.pdbx_seq_one_letter_code
_entity_poly.pdbx_strand_id
1 'polypeptide(L)' 'MGKYVKLFANCVPVKGRQKALIYDLQREKLHAIPLSFYELIGYFEKYPIEEIYNESLLSDKKN' A
#
# COMPACT_ATOMS: atom_id res chain seq x y z
N MET A 1 -15.34 12.08 8.22
CA MET A 1 -14.06 11.90 7.52
C MET A 1 -13.52 10.53 7.92
N GLY A 2 -13.32 9.60 6.99
CA GLY A 2 -12.79 8.26 7.31
C GLY A 2 -11.32 8.30 7.73
N LYS A 3 -10.85 7.32 8.49
CA LYS A 3 -9.44 7.20 8.88
C LYS A 3 -8.66 6.48 7.79
N TYR A 4 -7.64 7.12 7.23
CA TYR A 4 -6.74 6.51 6.25
C TYR A 4 -5.42 6.10 6.92
N VAL A 5 -4.77 5.06 6.40
CA VAL A 5 -3.45 4.62 6.88
C VAL A 5 -2.42 4.92 5.80
N LYS A 6 -1.47 5.80 6.09
CA LYS A 6 -0.33 6.05 5.19
C LYS A 6 0.83 5.14 5.60
N LEU A 7 1.06 4.08 4.83
CA LEU A 7 2.11 3.09 5.12
C LEU A 7 3.54 3.65 4.93
N PHE A 8 3.69 4.66 4.07
CA PHE A 8 5.00 5.17 3.64
C PHE A 8 4.96 6.70 3.51
N ALA A 9 5.14 7.43 4.62
CA ALA A 9 4.88 8.87 4.64
C ALA A 9 5.88 9.73 3.85
N ASN A 10 7.18 9.40 3.95
CA ASN A 10 8.30 10.12 3.32
C ASN A 10 8.91 9.34 2.14
N CYS A 11 8.11 8.45 1.56
CA CYS A 11 8.56 7.46 0.60
C CYS A 11 7.63 7.50 -0.61
N VAL A 12 8.20 7.41 -1.81
CA VAL A 12 7.45 7.45 -3.06
C VAL A 12 7.42 6.05 -3.66
N PRO A 13 6.25 5.38 -3.71
CA PRO A 13 6.12 4.11 -4.41
C PRO A 13 6.13 4.33 -5.93
N VAL A 14 6.95 3.56 -6.65
CA VAL A 14 7.13 3.65 -8.11
C VAL A 14 6.82 2.30 -8.73
N LYS A 15 5.86 2.26 -9.66
CA LYS A 15 5.53 1.05 -10.42
C LYS A 15 6.52 0.85 -11.57
N GLY A 16 7.23 -0.27 -11.58
CA GLY A 16 8.03 -0.71 -12.71
C GLY A 16 7.34 -1.82 -13.52
N ARG A 17 7.97 -2.24 -14.62
CA ARG A 17 7.42 -3.26 -15.54
C ARG A 17 7.31 -4.66 -14.92
N GLN A 18 8.30 -5.06 -14.12
CA GLN A 18 8.39 -6.41 -13.53
C GLN A 18 8.42 -6.40 -11.99
N LYS A 19 8.80 -5.26 -11.39
CA LYS A 19 8.92 -5.04 -9.96
C LYS A 19 8.55 -3.60 -9.65
N ALA A 20 8.18 -3.33 -8.42
CA ALA A 20 8.00 -1.97 -7.93
C ALA A 20 9.18 -1.57 -7.04
N LEU A 21 9.32 -0.27 -6.81
CA LEU A 21 10.33 0.30 -5.93
C LEU A 21 9.66 1.24 -4.93
N ILE A 22 10.26 1.40 -3.76
CA ILE A 22 10.00 2.51 -2.86
C ILE A 22 11.26 3.38 -2.86
N TYR A 23 11.10 4.66 -3.20
CA TYR A 23 12.15 5.66 -3.05
C TYR A 23 11.99 6.39 -1.71
N ASP A 24 12.93 6.18 -0.80
CA ASP A 24 13.02 6.89 0.47
C ASP A 24 13.68 8.25 0.24
N LEU A 25 12.88 9.32 0.32
CA LEU A 25 13.32 10.70 0.06
C LEU A 25 14.34 11.19 1.08
N GLN A 26 14.26 10.72 2.33
CA GLN A 26 15.10 11.22 3.40
C GLN A 26 16.49 10.58 3.39
N ARG A 27 16.57 9.32 2.96
CA ARG A 27 17.82 8.55 2.93
C ARG A 27 18.42 8.43 1.53
N GLU A 28 17.72 8.94 0.52
CA GLU A 28 18.06 8.81 -0.90
C GLU A 28 18.31 7.35 -1.32
N LYS A 29 17.45 6.44 -0.82
CA LYS A 29 17.60 4.99 -1.04
C LYS A 29 16.43 4.41 -1.81
N LEU A 30 16.75 3.43 -2.66
CA LEU A 30 15.78 2.65 -3.41
C LEU A 30 15.62 1.27 -2.78
N HIS A 31 14.38 0.91 -2.48
CA HIS A 31 14.01 -0.40 -1.94
C HIS A 31 13.17 -1.15 -2.98
N ALA A 32 13.60 -2.34 -3.39
CA ALA A 32 12.78 -3.16 -4.26
C ALA A 32 11.64 -3.81 -3.48
N ILE A 33 10.44 -3.75 -4.05
CA ILE A 33 9.24 -4.38 -3.48
C ILE A 33 8.51 -5.21 -4.54
N PRO A 34 7.77 -6.25 -4.12
CA PRO A 34 6.85 -6.96 -5.00
C PRO A 34 5.77 -6.02 -5.57
N LEU A 35 5.26 -6.33 -6.76
CA LEU A 35 4.14 -5.57 -7.36
C LEU A 35 2.88 -5.61 -6.49
N SER A 36 2.59 -6.74 -5.84
CA SER A 36 1.47 -6.88 -4.91
C SER A 36 1.55 -5.90 -3.74
N PHE A 37 2.76 -5.55 -3.29
CA PHE A 37 2.93 -4.58 -2.21
C PHE A 37 2.66 -3.15 -2.71
N TYR A 38 3.04 -2.83 -3.95
CA TYR A 38 2.67 -1.55 -4.56
C TYR A 38 1.15 -1.38 -4.67
N GLU A 39 0.45 -2.44 -5.07
CA GLU A 39 -1.01 -2.47 -5.16
C GLU A 39 -1.65 -2.29 -3.78
N LEU A 40 -1.11 -2.95 -2.75
CA LEU A 40 -1.56 -2.81 -1.37
C LEU A 40 -1.41 -1.36 -0.88
N ILE A 41 -0.26 -0.72 -1.12
CA ILE A 41 -0.04 0.69 -0.74
C ILE A 41 -1.09 1.59 -1.41
N GLY A 42 -1.30 1.44 -2.72
CA GLY A 42 -2.30 2.22 -3.44
C GLY A 42 -3.74 1.99 -2.94
N TYR A 43 -4.04 0.78 -2.49
CA TYR A 43 -5.32 0.44 -1.88
C TYR A 43 -5.53 1.17 -0.54
N PHE A 44 -4.52 1.19 0.35
CA PHE A 44 -4.57 1.94 1.61
C PHE A 44 -4.62 3.48 1.45
N GLU A 45 -4.10 4.01 0.35
CA GLU A 45 -4.22 5.44 0.02
C GLU A 45 -5.62 5.81 -0.51
N LYS A 46 -6.31 4.86 -1.13
CA LYS A 46 -7.62 5.09 -1.77
C LYS A 46 -8.79 4.87 -0.82
N TYR A 47 -8.71 3.90 0.08
CA TYR A 47 -9.83 3.48 0.94
C TYR A 47 -9.58 3.77 2.42
N PRO A 48 -10.61 4.20 3.17
CA PRO A 48 -10.55 4.26 4.63
C PRO A 48 -10.29 2.88 5.25
N ILE A 49 -9.57 2.85 6.36
CA ILE A 49 -9.20 1.62 7.08
C ILE A 49 -10.42 0.75 7.46
N GLU A 50 -11.55 1.38 7.73
CA GLU A 50 -12.80 0.70 8.07
C GLU A 50 -13.33 -0.12 6.88
N GLU A 51 -13.25 0.40 5.66
CA GLU A 51 -13.65 -0.30 4.44
C GLU A 51 -12.73 -1.50 4.18
N ILE A 52 -11.42 -1.28 4.32
CA ILE A 52 -10.39 -2.32 4.16
C ILE A 52 -10.60 -3.47 5.15
N TYR A 53 -10.84 -3.12 6.42
CA TYR A 53 -11.08 -4.10 7.48
C TYR A 53 -12.35 -4.89 7.22
N ASN A 54 -13.44 -4.22 6.84
CA ASN A 54 -14.71 -4.88 6.53
C ASN A 54 -14.60 -5.83 5.33
N GLU A 55 -13.88 -5.45 4.27
CA GLU A 55 -13.62 -6.34 3.12
C GLU A 55 -12.85 -7.59 3.54
N SER A 56 -11.81 -7.44 4.38
CA SER A 56 -11.02 -8.58 4.87
C SER A 56 -11.86 -9.59 5.68
N LEU A 57 -12.77 -9.10 6.53
CA LEU A 57 -13.68 -9.94 7.29
C LEU A 57 -14.73 -10.64 6.41
N LEU A 58 -15.09 -10.07 5.26
CA LEU A 58 -16.01 -10.69 4.30
C LEU A 58 -15.33 -11.79 3.48
N SER A 59 -14.03 -11.66 3.19
CA SER A 59 -13.25 -12.74 2.57
C SER A 59 -13.07 -13.94 3.49
N ASP A 60 -12.88 -13.73 4.79
CA ASP A 60 -12.69 -14.83 5.76
C ASP A 60 -13.99 -15.63 6.01
N LYS A 61 -15.16 -15.00 5.87
CA LYS A 61 -16.47 -15.66 6.04
C LYS A 61 -16.92 -16.48 4.83
N LYS A 62 -16.22 -16.40 3.69
CA LYS A 62 -16.54 -17.13 2.46
C LYS A 62 -15.77 -18.45 2.32
N ASN A 63 -14.91 -18.79 3.28
CA ASN A 63 -14.17 -20.04 3.35
C ASN A 63 -14.70 -20.96 4.45
#